data_AF-A0A3D9AN14-F1
#
_entry.id   AF-A0A3D9AN14-F1
#
_cell.length_a   1.000
_cell.length_b   1.000
_cell.length_c   1.000
_cell.angle_alpha   90.00
_cell.angle_beta   90.00
_cell.angle_gamma   90.00
#
_symmetry.space_group_name_H-M   'P 1'
#
loop_
_entity.id
_entity.type
_entity.pdbx_description
1 polymer ?
#
loop_
_entity_poly.entity_id
_entity_poly.type
_entity_poly.pdbx_seq_one_letter_code
_entity_poly.pdbx_strand_id
1 'polypeptide(L)'
;MNIFKRLLTIGKAEIHSVIDSFEDPINATEQGIREMREQLTKSIEALAQLKALAIRKKNEAEAEEQTANDYYNKAIIIVQKAEKGTVDATEADRLAKEALKKQASSLENVRKLQVELDKLHTESDTMQGNINYLKSDIAKWENELKTLKARVQVSEATKDINQKMTQMNTGSAVSMLEKLKERVVQQETLAEAYADLSKSGKTIDEEIDAVVNNNDTQAEEALNKLKETLKKG
;
A
#
# COMPACT_ATOMS: atom_id res chain seq x y z
N MET A 1 21.05 -10.14 17.08
CA MET A 1 21.25 -8.95 17.93
C MET A 1 20.25 -7.88 17.50
N ASN A 2 19.43 -7.41 18.43
CA ASN A 2 18.18 -6.68 18.14
C ASN A 2 18.39 -5.27 17.58
N ILE A 3 18.04 -5.09 16.31
CA ILE A 3 17.82 -3.81 15.63
C ILE A 3 16.81 -2.95 16.41
N PHE A 4 15.78 -3.60 16.96
CA PHE A 4 14.78 -3.00 17.86
C PHE A 4 15.38 -2.43 19.17
N LYS A 5 16.45 -3.03 19.70
CA LYS A 5 17.14 -2.47 20.86
C LYS A 5 17.92 -1.20 20.48
N ARG A 6 18.49 -1.13 19.27
CA ARG A 6 19.23 0.07 18.82
C ARG A 6 18.29 1.27 18.64
N LEU A 7 17.09 1.06 18.06
CA LEU A 7 16.07 2.11 17.95
C LEU A 7 15.60 2.63 19.32
N LEU A 8 15.40 1.74 20.31
CA LEU A 8 14.96 2.13 21.64
C LEU A 8 16.06 2.81 22.48
N THR A 9 17.33 2.48 22.27
CA THR A 9 18.44 3.14 22.98
C THR A 9 18.62 4.59 22.53
N ILE A 10 18.22 4.94 21.31
CA ILE A 10 18.32 6.30 20.77
C ILE A 10 17.27 7.24 21.38
N GLY A 11 16.13 6.73 21.84
CA GLY A 11 15.08 7.53 22.49
C GLY A 11 15.37 7.98 23.93
N LYS A 12 16.46 7.52 24.55
CA LYS A 12 16.79 7.78 25.97
C LYS A 12 18.10 8.54 26.21
N ALA A 13 18.84 8.90 25.17
CA ALA A 13 20.06 9.67 25.36
C ALA A 13 19.73 11.17 25.39
N GLU A 14 19.70 11.71 26.61
CA GLU A 14 19.67 13.14 26.88
C GLU A 14 20.78 13.85 26.08
N ILE A 15 20.36 14.91 25.38
CA ILE A 15 21.19 15.68 24.45
C ILE A 15 22.23 16.46 25.27
N HIS A 16 23.39 15.86 25.51
CA HIS A 16 24.63 16.58 25.79
C HIS A 16 25.80 15.91 25.06
N SER A 17 26.27 16.62 24.02
CA SER A 17 27.49 16.40 23.23
C SER A 17 27.77 15.00 22.69
N VAL A 18 27.44 14.76 21.42
CA VAL A 18 28.33 13.99 20.53
C VAL A 18 28.25 14.57 19.12
N ILE A 19 29.18 15.46 18.84
CA ILE A 19 29.63 15.84 17.51
C ILE A 19 30.79 14.87 17.19
N ASP A 20 30.79 14.30 15.99
CA ASP A 20 31.91 13.59 15.32
C ASP A 20 32.07 12.05 15.38
N SER A 21 31.06 11.22 15.72
CA SER A 21 31.22 9.75 15.44
C SER A 21 29.98 8.89 15.21
N PHE A 22 28.82 9.48 14.98
CA PHE A 22 27.64 8.72 14.58
C PHE A 22 27.10 9.32 13.29
N GLU A 23 26.94 8.48 12.26
CA GLU A 23 26.15 8.81 11.07
C GLU A 23 24.89 9.57 11.48
N ASP A 24 24.62 10.69 10.81
CA ASP A 24 23.45 11.53 11.05
C ASP A 24 22.21 10.62 11.28
N PRO A 25 21.55 10.70 12.45
CA PRO A 25 20.42 9.84 12.78
C PRO A 25 19.29 9.92 11.74
N ILE A 26 19.20 11.02 10.98
CA ILE A 26 18.31 11.15 9.82
C ILE A 26 18.72 10.16 8.71
N ASN A 27 19.99 10.13 8.34
CA ASN A 27 20.53 9.24 7.30
C ASN A 27 20.41 7.77 7.71
N ALA A 28 20.70 7.44 8.97
CA ALA A 28 20.53 6.09 9.50
C ALA A 28 19.05 5.64 9.46
N THR A 29 18.12 6.54 9.78
CA THR A 29 16.67 6.26 9.72
C THR A 29 16.19 6.08 8.28
N GLU A 30 16.65 6.92 7.35
CA GLU A 30 16.37 6.75 5.93
C GLU A 30 16.85 5.39 5.41
N GLN A 31 18.05 4.99 5.79
CA GLN A 31 18.62 3.72 5.39
C GLN A 31 17.81 2.55 5.95
N GLY A 32 17.40 2.62 7.22
CA GLY A 32 16.48 1.65 7.82
C GLY A 32 15.16 1.55 7.06
N ILE A 33 14.56 2.68 6.64
CA ILE A 33 13.34 2.69 5.83
C ILE A 33 13.58 2.07 4.45
N ARG A 34 14.72 2.33 3.80
CA ARG A 34 15.09 1.70 2.52
C ARG A 34 15.18 0.18 2.66
N GLU A 35 15.85 -0.31 3.70
CA GLU A 35 15.97 -1.75 3.99
C GLU A 35 14.60 -2.39 4.30
N MET A 36 13.74 -1.71 5.06
CA MET A 36 12.38 -2.20 5.33
C MET A 36 11.56 -2.31 4.04
N ARG A 37 11.69 -1.35 3.11
CA ARG A 37 11.03 -1.40 1.79
C ARG A 37 11.55 -2.56 0.95
N GLU A 38 12.86 -2.82 0.97
CA GLU A 38 13.44 -3.98 0.28
C GLU A 38 12.91 -5.30 0.86
N GLN A 39 12.85 -5.42 2.19
CA GLN A 39 12.27 -6.57 2.87
C GLN A 39 10.79 -6.74 2.52
N LEU A 40 10.03 -5.65 2.45
CA LEU A 40 8.63 -5.68 2.04
C LEU A 40 8.46 -6.26 0.64
N THR A 41 9.27 -5.84 -0.32
CA THR A 41 9.25 -6.39 -1.69
C THR A 41 9.52 -7.89 -1.68
N LYS A 42 10.58 -8.32 -0.98
CA LYS A 42 10.92 -9.76 -0.86
C LYS A 42 9.80 -10.56 -0.20
N SER A 43 9.14 -10.01 0.83
CA SER A 43 8.01 -10.67 1.48
C SER A 43 6.79 -10.80 0.56
N ILE A 44 6.50 -9.78 -0.27
CA ILE A 44 5.42 -9.85 -1.26
C ILE A 44 5.71 -10.92 -2.30
N GLU A 45 6.95 -11.01 -2.80
CA GLU A 45 7.37 -12.06 -3.73
C GLU A 45 7.24 -13.46 -3.11
N ALA A 46 7.71 -13.63 -1.86
CA ALA A 46 7.57 -14.88 -1.14
C ALA A 46 6.10 -15.28 -0.94
N LEU A 47 5.22 -14.31 -0.64
CA LEU A 47 3.78 -14.55 -0.54
C LEU A 47 3.18 -14.96 -1.89
N ALA A 48 3.59 -14.34 -2.98
CA ALA A 48 3.14 -14.74 -4.31
C ALA A 48 3.57 -16.18 -4.63
N GLN A 49 4.82 -16.55 -4.32
CA GLN A 49 5.31 -17.93 -4.50
C GLN A 49 4.54 -18.94 -3.65
N LEU A 50 4.24 -18.59 -2.39
CA LEU A 50 3.47 -19.44 -1.50
C LEU A 50 2.03 -19.66 -2.01
N LYS A 51 1.36 -18.59 -2.46
CA LYS A 51 0.03 -18.69 -3.06
C LYS A 51 0.06 -19.51 -4.36
N ALA A 52 1.08 -19.35 -5.19
CA ALA A 52 1.25 -20.16 -6.39
C ALA A 52 1.47 -21.65 -6.07
N LEU A 53 2.21 -21.96 -4.99
CA LEU A 53 2.35 -23.33 -4.50
C LEU A 53 1.01 -23.90 -4.05
N ALA A 54 0.21 -23.13 -3.28
CA ALA A 54 -1.12 -23.55 -2.88
C ALA A 54 -2.03 -23.84 -4.08
N ILE A 55 -2.03 -22.99 -5.11
CA ILE A 55 -2.81 -23.24 -6.34
C ILE A 55 -2.38 -24.55 -7.01
N ARG A 56 -1.08 -24.81 -7.13
CA ARG A 56 -0.58 -26.08 -7.69
C ARG A 56 -1.05 -27.29 -6.88
N LYS A 57 -0.96 -27.22 -5.56
CA LYS A 57 -1.43 -28.30 -4.66
C LYS A 57 -2.93 -28.53 -4.75
N LYS A 58 -3.71 -27.47 -4.95
CA LYS A 58 -5.15 -27.57 -5.20
C LYS A 58 -5.43 -28.32 -6.50
N ASN A 59 -4.77 -27.93 -7.58
CA ASN A 59 -4.94 -28.59 -8.88
C ASN A 59 -4.48 -30.07 -8.83
N GLU A 60 -3.41 -30.38 -8.09
CA GLU A 60 -2.98 -31.77 -7.83
C GLU A 60 -4.08 -32.57 -7.09
N ALA A 61 -4.71 -31.99 -6.08
CA ALA A 61 -5.79 -32.63 -5.33
C ALA A 61 -7.02 -32.89 -6.22
N GLU A 62 -7.42 -31.91 -7.04
CA GLU A 62 -8.53 -32.06 -7.99
C GLU A 62 -8.26 -33.16 -9.03
N ALA A 63 -7.02 -33.27 -9.52
CA ALA A 63 -6.63 -34.33 -10.46
C ALA A 63 -6.68 -35.73 -9.82
N GLU A 64 -6.25 -35.88 -8.57
CA GLU A 64 -6.35 -37.14 -7.83
C GLU A 64 -7.81 -37.49 -7.50
N GLU A 65 -8.65 -36.50 -7.20
CA GLU A 65 -10.09 -36.70 -7.01
C GLU A 65 -10.76 -37.19 -8.30
N GLN A 66 -10.43 -36.59 -9.45
CA GLN A 66 -10.90 -37.07 -10.75
C GLN A 66 -10.43 -38.51 -11.02
N THR A 67 -9.17 -38.81 -10.71
CA THR A 67 -8.62 -40.17 -10.85
C THR A 67 -9.37 -41.18 -9.98
N ALA A 68 -9.72 -40.80 -8.74
CA ALA A 68 -10.52 -41.63 -7.85
C ALA A 68 -11.92 -41.91 -8.43
N ASN A 69 -12.58 -40.87 -8.93
CA ASN A 69 -13.91 -40.99 -9.56
C ASN A 69 -13.87 -41.88 -10.81
N ASP A 70 -12.82 -41.79 -11.63
CA ASP A 70 -12.64 -42.64 -12.80
C ASP A 70 -12.50 -44.12 -12.43
N TYR A 71 -11.72 -44.44 -11.39
CA TYR A 71 -11.60 -45.82 -10.92
C TYR A 71 -12.90 -46.35 -10.31
N TYR A 72 -13.65 -45.51 -9.61
CA TYR A 72 -14.97 -45.86 -9.12
C TYR A 72 -15.95 -46.19 -10.26
N ASN A 73 -16.01 -45.35 -11.28
CA ASN A 73 -16.84 -45.56 -12.47
C ASN A 73 -16.44 -46.84 -13.21
N LYS A 74 -15.13 -47.12 -13.33
CA LYS A 74 -14.63 -48.39 -13.89
C LYS A 74 -15.11 -49.59 -13.08
N ALA A 75 -15.08 -49.52 -11.75
CA ALA A 75 -15.57 -50.60 -10.89
C ALA A 75 -17.08 -50.86 -11.12
N ILE A 76 -17.90 -49.79 -11.20
CA ILE A 76 -19.33 -49.91 -11.51
C ILE A 76 -19.55 -50.60 -12.87
N ILE A 77 -18.84 -50.16 -13.91
CA ILE A 77 -18.97 -50.73 -15.26
C ILE A 77 -18.59 -52.22 -15.28
N ILE A 78 -17.55 -52.61 -14.53
CA ILE A 78 -17.12 -54.01 -14.42
C ILE A 78 -18.23 -54.88 -13.80
N VAL A 79 -18.82 -54.41 -12.69
CA VAL A 79 -19.93 -55.13 -12.03
C VAL A 79 -21.14 -55.26 -12.96
N GLN A 80 -21.54 -54.18 -13.63
CA GLN A 80 -22.64 -54.20 -14.60
C GLN A 80 -22.39 -55.16 -15.77
N LYS A 81 -21.14 -55.32 -16.21
CA LYS A 81 -20.76 -56.27 -17.26
C LYS A 81 -20.85 -57.72 -16.79
N ALA A 82 -20.52 -57.98 -15.53
CA ALA A 82 -20.68 -59.29 -14.90
C ALA A 82 -22.15 -59.69 -14.78
N GLU A 83 -23.02 -58.77 -14.34
CA GLU A 83 -24.48 -58.98 -14.28
C GLU A 83 -25.09 -59.32 -15.64
N LYS A 84 -24.54 -58.75 -16.72
CA LYS A 84 -24.95 -59.04 -18.10
C LYS A 84 -24.32 -60.33 -18.68
N GLY A 85 -23.49 -61.04 -17.90
CA GLY A 85 -22.79 -62.25 -18.32
C GLY A 85 -21.69 -62.02 -19.38
N THR A 86 -21.29 -60.77 -19.61
CA THR A 86 -20.26 -60.42 -20.62
C THR A 86 -18.82 -60.59 -20.12
N VAL A 87 -18.66 -60.72 -18.80
CA VAL A 87 -17.38 -60.99 -18.11
C VAL A 87 -17.66 -62.06 -17.05
N ASP A 88 -16.72 -62.98 -16.84
CA ASP A 88 -16.80 -63.96 -15.76
C ASP A 88 -16.93 -63.28 -14.39
N ALA A 89 -17.81 -63.79 -13.52
CA ALA A 89 -18.12 -63.16 -12.25
C ALA A 89 -16.89 -63.10 -11.31
N THR A 90 -16.06 -64.14 -11.29
CA THR A 90 -14.87 -64.20 -10.43
C THR A 90 -13.82 -63.18 -10.87
N GLU A 91 -13.61 -63.06 -12.18
CA GLU A 91 -12.67 -62.10 -12.75
C GLU A 91 -13.18 -60.66 -12.62
N ALA A 92 -14.49 -60.43 -12.79
CA ALA A 92 -15.10 -59.13 -12.58
C ALA A 92 -14.95 -58.66 -11.12
N ASP A 93 -15.18 -59.54 -10.15
CA ASP A 93 -14.98 -59.23 -8.72
C ASP A 93 -13.52 -58.87 -8.42
N ARG A 94 -12.56 -59.61 -9.01
CA ARG A 94 -11.13 -59.32 -8.88
C ARG A 94 -10.79 -57.93 -9.41
N LEU A 95 -11.22 -57.62 -10.64
CA LEU A 95 -10.95 -56.34 -11.31
C LEU A 95 -11.65 -55.16 -10.62
N ALA A 96 -12.91 -55.32 -10.21
CA ALA A 96 -13.64 -54.29 -9.47
C ALA A 96 -12.95 -53.98 -8.13
N LYS A 97 -12.50 -55.01 -7.41
CA LYS A 97 -11.75 -54.83 -6.16
C LYS A 97 -10.41 -54.13 -6.37
N GLU A 98 -9.70 -54.41 -7.46
CA GLU A 98 -8.47 -53.70 -7.80
C GLU A 98 -8.73 -52.22 -8.17
N ALA A 99 -9.79 -51.94 -8.92
CA ALA A 99 -10.20 -50.58 -9.23
C ALA A 99 -10.55 -49.79 -7.95
N LEU A 100 -11.31 -50.39 -7.03
CA LEU A 100 -11.64 -49.77 -5.74
C LEU A 100 -10.41 -49.55 -4.84
N LYS A 101 -9.40 -50.44 -4.89
CA LYS A 101 -8.11 -50.21 -4.21
C LYS A 101 -7.37 -48.99 -4.79
N LYS A 102 -7.38 -48.83 -6.12
CA LYS A 102 -6.79 -47.65 -6.78
C LYS A 102 -7.54 -46.37 -6.42
N GLN A 103 -8.87 -46.40 -6.41
CA GLN A 103 -9.69 -45.30 -5.91
C GLN A 103 -9.30 -44.92 -4.47
N ALA A 104 -9.25 -45.90 -3.56
CA ALA A 104 -8.90 -45.65 -2.16
C ALA A 104 -7.50 -45.01 -2.02
N SER A 105 -6.53 -45.44 -2.83
CA SER A 105 -5.20 -44.83 -2.86
C SER A 105 -5.22 -43.37 -3.32
N SER A 106 -5.97 -43.04 -4.38
CA SER A 106 -6.11 -41.65 -4.84
C SER A 106 -6.83 -40.78 -3.82
N LEU A 107 -7.90 -41.29 -3.18
CA LEU A 107 -8.59 -40.55 -2.10
C LEU A 107 -7.68 -40.28 -0.89
N GLU A 108 -6.75 -41.19 -0.58
CA GLU A 108 -5.76 -40.95 0.47
C GLU A 108 -4.75 -39.87 0.06
N ASN A 109 -4.36 -39.82 -1.21
CA ASN A 109 -3.52 -38.72 -1.73
C ASN A 109 -4.26 -37.38 -1.66
N VAL A 110 -5.55 -37.33 -2.02
CA VAL A 110 -6.39 -36.13 -1.88
C VAL A 110 -6.37 -35.61 -0.44
N ARG A 111 -6.58 -36.48 0.55
CA ARG A 111 -6.55 -36.09 1.98
C ARG A 111 -5.21 -35.49 2.39
N LYS A 112 -4.09 -36.08 1.95
CA LYS A 112 -2.75 -35.56 2.24
C LYS A 112 -2.55 -34.17 1.63
N LEU A 113 -2.95 -33.99 0.37
CA LEU A 113 -2.86 -32.71 -0.33
C LEU A 113 -3.75 -31.64 0.31
N GLN A 114 -4.93 -32.01 0.81
CA GLN A 114 -5.81 -31.10 1.56
C GLN A 114 -5.16 -30.62 2.87
N VAL A 115 -4.54 -31.52 3.62
CA VAL A 115 -3.80 -31.14 4.84
C VAL A 115 -2.62 -30.21 4.53
N GLU A 116 -1.91 -30.44 3.42
CA GLU A 116 -0.86 -29.53 2.95
C GLU A 116 -1.41 -28.16 2.56
N LEU A 117 -2.55 -28.11 1.85
CA LEU A 117 -3.22 -26.87 1.47
C LEU A 117 -3.63 -26.02 2.67
N ASP A 118 -4.20 -26.63 3.70
CA ASP A 118 -4.62 -25.93 4.91
C ASP A 118 -3.43 -25.26 5.62
N LYS A 119 -2.28 -25.94 5.63
CA LYS A 119 -1.03 -25.36 6.15
C LYS A 119 -0.57 -24.18 5.30
N LEU A 120 -0.53 -24.33 3.98
CA LEU A 120 -0.11 -23.25 3.06
C LEU A 120 -1.03 -22.02 3.15
N HIS A 121 -2.34 -22.21 3.33
CA HIS A 121 -3.27 -21.11 3.58
C HIS A 121 -2.96 -20.38 4.89
N THR A 122 -2.78 -21.13 5.98
CA THR A 122 -2.45 -20.55 7.30
C THR A 122 -1.13 -19.77 7.26
N GLU A 123 -0.11 -20.30 6.59
CA GLU A 123 1.18 -19.62 6.37
C GLU A 123 1.01 -18.36 5.51
N SER A 124 0.16 -18.43 4.47
CA SER A 124 -0.14 -17.29 3.59
C SER A 124 -0.81 -16.16 4.34
N ASP A 125 -1.77 -16.46 5.21
CA ASP A 125 -2.49 -15.46 6.01
C ASP A 125 -1.56 -14.82 7.05
N THR A 126 -0.71 -15.63 7.69
CA THR A 126 0.31 -15.13 8.62
C THR A 126 1.27 -14.16 7.92
N MET A 127 1.78 -14.54 6.74
CA MET A 127 2.69 -13.69 5.98
C MET A 127 2.00 -12.42 5.45
N GLN A 128 0.73 -12.50 5.05
CA GLN A 128 -0.06 -11.33 4.68
C GLN A 128 -0.23 -10.35 5.86
N GLY A 129 -0.47 -10.87 7.07
CA GLY A 129 -0.51 -10.08 8.30
C GLY A 129 0.82 -9.35 8.56
N ASN A 130 1.94 -10.06 8.46
CA ASN A 130 3.28 -9.49 8.63
C ASN A 130 3.60 -8.41 7.59
N ILE A 131 3.20 -8.61 6.33
CA ILE A 131 3.34 -7.62 5.26
C ILE A 131 2.54 -6.35 5.57
N ASN A 132 1.32 -6.49 6.06
CA ASN A 132 0.48 -5.35 6.42
C ASN A 132 1.08 -4.58 7.60
N TYR A 133 1.59 -5.30 8.60
CA TYR A 133 2.31 -4.71 9.72
C TYR A 133 3.55 -3.93 9.25
N LEU A 134 4.39 -4.53 8.41
CA LEU A 134 5.59 -3.89 7.86
C LEU A 134 5.25 -2.63 7.04
N LYS A 135 4.19 -2.66 6.23
CA LYS A 135 3.69 -1.48 5.50
C LYS A 135 3.31 -0.34 6.45
N SER A 136 2.61 -0.66 7.53
CA SER A 136 2.20 0.32 8.54
C SER A 136 3.41 0.92 9.25
N ASP A 137 4.40 0.10 9.63
CA ASP A 137 5.62 0.56 10.29
C ASP A 137 6.45 1.47 9.37
N ILE A 138 6.61 1.10 8.09
CA ILE A 138 7.28 1.94 7.09
C ILE A 138 6.60 3.32 7.00
N ALA A 139 5.27 3.36 6.87
CA ALA A 139 4.53 4.63 6.78
C ALA A 139 4.66 5.48 8.05
N LYS A 140 4.67 4.84 9.22
CA LYS A 140 4.90 5.53 10.50
C LYS A 140 6.29 6.16 10.54
N TRP A 141 7.34 5.39 10.24
CA TRP A 141 8.72 5.88 10.27
C TRP A 141 9.00 6.97 9.23
N GLU A 142 8.37 6.90 8.06
CA GLU A 142 8.46 7.95 7.04
C GLU A 142 7.87 9.28 7.53
N ASN A 143 6.72 9.23 8.22
CA ASN A 143 6.10 10.42 8.80
C ASN A 143 6.93 11.01 9.96
N GLU A 144 7.48 10.15 10.82
CA GLU A 144 8.37 10.57 11.90
C GLU A 144 9.65 11.23 11.35
N LEU A 145 10.26 10.62 10.34
CA LEU A 145 11.44 11.16 9.67
C LEU A 145 11.17 12.53 9.04
N LYS A 146 10.03 12.69 8.35
CA LYS A 146 9.62 13.98 7.78
C LYS A 146 9.52 15.06 8.86
N THR A 147 8.93 14.72 10.01
CA THR A 147 8.79 15.62 11.16
C THR A 147 10.14 16.00 11.74
N LEU A 148 11.04 15.02 11.91
CA LEU A 148 12.40 15.24 12.43
C LEU A 148 13.21 16.14 11.52
N LYS A 149 13.18 15.91 10.19
CA LYS A 149 13.83 16.78 9.21
C LYS A 149 13.37 18.23 9.30
N ALA A 150 12.06 18.46 9.38
CA ALA A 150 11.52 19.81 9.53
C ALA A 150 11.99 20.49 10.82
N ARG A 151 12.03 19.75 11.94
CA ARG A 151 12.52 20.27 13.23
C ARG A 151 14.01 20.62 13.19
N VAL A 152 14.83 19.79 12.54
CA VAL A 152 16.26 20.07 12.36
C VAL A 152 16.45 21.34 11.54
N GLN A 153 15.75 21.49 10.41
CA GLN A 153 15.80 22.71 9.60
C GLN A 153 15.40 23.98 10.38
N VAL A 154 14.32 23.91 11.17
CA VAL A 154 13.88 25.04 12.02
C VAL A 154 14.91 25.36 13.09
N SER A 155 15.49 24.34 13.72
CA SER A 155 16.52 24.51 14.76
C SER A 155 17.82 25.11 14.18
N GLU A 156 18.25 24.67 13.00
CA GLU A 156 19.39 25.23 12.28
C GLU A 156 19.15 26.68 11.90
N ALA A 157 18.00 27.01 11.31
CA ALA A 157 17.63 28.39 11.00
C ALA A 157 17.61 29.29 12.25
N THR A 158 17.09 28.79 13.37
CA THR A 158 17.05 29.52 14.65
C THR A 158 18.47 29.75 15.19
N LYS A 159 19.34 28.73 15.12
CA LYS A 159 20.74 28.83 15.53
C LYS A 159 21.50 29.85 14.68
N ASP A 160 21.32 29.82 13.36
CA ASP A 160 21.96 30.75 12.42
C ASP A 160 21.55 32.20 12.70
N ILE A 161 20.25 32.43 12.96
CA ILE A 161 19.75 33.76 13.35
C ILE A 161 20.42 34.22 14.66
N ASN A 162 20.45 33.37 15.69
CA ASN A 162 21.03 33.72 16.99
C ASN A 162 22.56 33.93 16.93
N GLN A 163 23.28 33.16 16.11
CA GLN A 163 24.71 33.33 15.90
C GLN A 163 25.02 34.63 15.13
N LYS A 164 24.23 34.94 14.09
CA LYS A 164 24.35 36.22 13.38
C LYS A 164 23.99 37.40 14.29
N MET A 165 22.98 37.26 15.15
CA MET A 165 22.61 38.27 16.15
C MET A 165 23.71 38.51 17.20
N THR A 166 24.40 37.47 17.65
CA THR A 166 25.49 37.61 18.64
C THR A 166 26.80 38.13 18.04
N GLN A 167 27.03 37.92 16.73
CA GLN A 167 28.19 38.47 16.00
C GLN A 167 27.98 39.90 15.48
N MET A 168 26.75 40.40 15.46
CA MET A 168 26.43 41.77 15.08
C MET A 168 26.55 42.71 16.27
N ASN A 169 27.67 43.45 16.36
CA ASN A 169 27.82 44.61 17.24
C ASN A 169 26.57 45.51 17.11
N THR A 170 26.00 45.87 18.26
CA THR A 170 24.65 46.40 18.52
C THR A 170 24.25 47.69 17.77
N GLY A 171 25.11 48.25 16.92
CA GLY A 171 24.80 49.40 16.04
C GLY A 171 24.23 49.05 14.66
N SER A 172 24.46 47.83 14.12
CA SER A 172 23.97 47.47 12.78
C SER A 172 22.63 46.71 12.78
N ALA A 173 22.24 46.12 13.92
CA ALA A 173 20.97 45.41 14.07
C ALA A 173 19.76 46.35 13.99
N VAL A 174 19.87 47.59 14.50
CA VAL A 174 18.82 48.62 14.37
C VAL A 174 18.68 49.05 12.90
N SER A 175 19.78 49.31 12.18
CA SER A 175 19.70 49.70 10.77
C SER A 175 19.28 48.54 9.85
N MET A 176 19.57 47.29 10.24
CA MET A 176 19.10 46.10 9.51
C MET A 176 17.63 45.78 9.83
N LEU A 177 17.15 46.05 11.05
CA LEU A 177 15.72 46.03 11.39
C LEU A 177 14.95 47.14 10.69
N GLU A 178 15.51 48.34 10.54
CA GLU A 178 14.92 49.41 9.72
C GLU A 178 14.90 49.04 8.24
N LYS A 179 15.98 48.44 7.70
CA LYS A 179 15.99 47.92 6.32
C LYS A 179 15.06 46.73 6.11
N LEU A 180 14.87 45.88 7.12
CA LEU A 180 13.88 44.79 7.09
C LEU A 180 12.46 45.33 7.18
N LYS A 181 12.20 46.33 8.02
CA LYS A 181 10.91 47.00 8.11
C LYS A 181 10.59 47.75 6.81
N GLU A 182 11.57 48.40 6.21
CA GLU A 182 11.45 49.06 4.91
C GLU A 182 11.25 48.06 3.76
N ARG A 183 11.91 46.89 3.80
CA ARG A 183 11.67 45.80 2.84
C ARG A 183 10.32 45.11 3.04
N VAL A 184 9.87 44.90 4.28
CA VAL A 184 8.56 44.34 4.59
C VAL A 184 7.48 45.31 4.15
N VAL A 185 7.60 46.61 4.44
CA VAL A 185 6.70 47.63 3.91
C VAL A 185 6.74 47.67 2.38
N GLN A 186 7.90 47.59 1.74
CA GLN A 186 7.97 47.50 0.27
C GLN A 186 7.34 46.22 -0.29
N GLN A 187 7.48 45.08 0.39
CA GLN A 187 6.88 43.81 -0.01
C GLN A 187 5.37 43.77 0.28
N GLU A 188 4.91 44.39 1.36
CA GLU A 188 3.49 44.57 1.69
C GLU A 188 2.85 45.54 0.70
N THR A 189 3.49 46.66 0.36
CA THR A 189 3.04 47.59 -0.69
C THR A 189 3.08 46.93 -2.07
N LEU A 190 4.08 46.08 -2.36
CA LEU A 190 4.09 45.27 -3.59
C LEU A 190 2.98 44.21 -3.57
N ALA A 191 2.73 43.57 -2.43
CA ALA A 191 1.67 42.58 -2.29
C ALA A 191 0.28 43.21 -2.35
N GLU A 192 0.09 44.42 -1.83
CA GLU A 192 -1.11 45.23 -2.01
C GLU A 192 -1.25 45.70 -3.46
N ALA A 193 -0.16 46.13 -4.11
CA ALA A 193 -0.17 46.46 -5.55
C ALA A 193 -0.43 45.22 -6.43
N TYR A 194 0.07 44.05 -6.06
CA TYR A 194 -0.22 42.77 -6.72
C TYR A 194 -1.65 42.29 -6.40
N ALA A 195 -2.19 42.56 -5.22
CA ALA A 195 -3.58 42.27 -4.87
C ALA A 195 -4.56 43.19 -5.61
N ASP A 196 -4.18 44.45 -5.85
CA ASP A 196 -4.92 45.38 -6.72
C ASP A 196 -4.77 45.03 -8.20
N LEU A 197 -3.60 44.54 -8.64
CA LEU A 197 -3.41 43.99 -9.99
C LEU A 197 -4.15 42.65 -10.18
N SER A 198 -4.30 41.84 -9.13
CA SER A 198 -5.08 40.60 -9.12
C SER A 198 -6.60 40.82 -9.13
N LYS A 199 -7.07 42.09 -9.08
CA LYS A 199 -8.43 42.45 -9.48
C LYS A 199 -8.58 42.73 -10.98
N SER A 200 -7.56 42.48 -11.79
CA SER A 200 -7.69 42.49 -13.25
C SER A 200 -6.81 41.42 -13.89
N GLY A 201 -7.41 40.26 -14.16
CA GLY A 201 -6.89 39.28 -15.12
C GLY A 201 -7.12 37.83 -14.68
N LYS A 202 -8.27 37.27 -15.08
CA LYS A 202 -8.51 35.82 -15.06
C LYS A 202 -7.54 35.14 -16.02
N THR A 203 -7.08 33.93 -15.70
CA THR A 203 -6.17 33.17 -16.57
C THR A 203 -6.96 32.44 -17.67
N ILE A 204 -6.35 32.27 -18.85
CA ILE A 204 -6.96 31.62 -20.03
C ILE A 204 -7.48 30.21 -19.73
N ASP A 205 -6.85 29.48 -18.80
CA ASP A 205 -7.30 28.14 -18.41
C ASP A 205 -8.62 28.18 -17.61
N GLU A 206 -8.87 29.25 -16.84
CA GLU A 206 -10.17 29.51 -16.19
C GLU A 206 -11.26 29.91 -17.20
N GLU A 207 -10.90 30.53 -18.33
CA GLU A 207 -11.82 30.81 -19.43
C GLU A 207 -12.19 29.55 -20.22
N ILE A 208 -11.26 28.59 -20.35
CA ILE A 208 -11.51 27.31 -21.05
C ILE A 208 -12.44 26.42 -20.21
N ASP A 209 -12.22 26.29 -18.90
CA ASP A 209 -13.07 25.49 -18.02
C ASP A 209 -14.48 26.09 -17.83
N ALA A 210 -14.62 27.42 -17.93
CA ALA A 210 -15.90 28.11 -17.90
C ALA A 210 -16.73 27.93 -19.19
N VAL A 211 -16.07 27.70 -20.34
CA VAL A 211 -16.74 27.44 -21.63
C VAL A 211 -17.13 25.95 -21.76
N VAL A 212 -16.35 25.03 -21.18
CA VAL A 212 -16.66 23.59 -21.22
C VAL A 212 -17.78 23.20 -20.24
N ASN A 213 -17.97 23.94 -19.14
CA ASN A 213 -18.96 23.60 -18.11
C ASN A 213 -20.29 24.41 -18.15
N ASN A 214 -20.49 25.31 -19.11
CA ASN A 214 -21.77 26.03 -19.26
C ASN A 214 -22.76 25.30 -20.18
N ASN A 215 -23.23 24.13 -19.73
CA ASN A 215 -24.51 23.58 -20.18
C ASN A 215 -25.65 24.32 -19.47
N ASP A 216 -26.04 25.44 -20.06
CA ASP A 216 -27.39 25.93 -20.38
C ASP A 216 -28.58 25.66 -19.43
N THR A 217 -28.36 25.47 -18.13
CA THR A 217 -29.46 25.18 -17.17
C THR A 217 -30.16 26.45 -16.67
N GLN A 218 -29.47 27.60 -16.63
CA GLN A 218 -30.07 28.86 -16.17
C GLN A 218 -30.89 29.59 -17.24
N ALA A 219 -30.52 29.48 -18.53
CA ALA A 219 -31.31 30.04 -19.62
C ALA A 219 -32.60 29.24 -19.85
N GLU A 220 -32.56 27.92 -19.67
CA GLU A 220 -33.72 27.03 -19.80
C GLU A 220 -34.70 27.19 -18.62
N GLU A 221 -34.22 27.39 -17.40
CA GLU A 221 -35.05 27.78 -16.24
C GLU A 221 -35.68 29.18 -16.41
N ALA A 222 -34.93 30.15 -16.94
CA ALA A 222 -35.44 31.49 -17.20
C ALA A 222 -36.52 31.50 -18.30
N LEU A 223 -36.34 30.70 -19.36
CA LEU A 223 -37.32 30.56 -20.44
C LEU A 223 -38.61 29.86 -19.97
N ASN A 224 -38.49 28.84 -19.10
CA ASN A 224 -39.65 28.16 -18.53
C ASN A 224 -40.47 29.09 -17.61
N LYS A 225 -39.81 29.91 -16.78
CA LYS A 225 -40.50 30.94 -15.98
C LYS A 225 -41.20 31.99 -16.84
N LEU A 226 -40.60 32.41 -17.96
CA LEU A 226 -41.22 33.37 -18.88
C LEU A 226 -42.44 32.77 -19.61
N LYS A 227 -42.41 31.48 -19.96
CA LYS A 227 -43.56 30.79 -20.58
C LYS A 227 -44.72 30.59 -19.60
N GLU A 228 -44.45 30.39 -18.31
CA GLU A 228 -45.51 30.31 -17.28
C GLU A 228 -46.19 31.67 -17.05
N THR A 229 -45.44 32.78 -17.06
CA THR A 229 -46.03 34.12 -16.88
C THR A 229 -46.87 34.56 -18.09
N LEU A 230 -46.52 34.13 -19.30
CA LEU A 230 -47.28 34.41 -20.52
C LEU A 230 -48.53 33.53 -20.72
N LYS A 231 -48.70 32.43 -19.96
CA LYS A 231 -49.91 31.58 -20.00
C LYS A 231 -50.99 31.97 -18.98
N LYS A 232 -50.73 32.95 -18.11
CA LYS A 232 -51.70 33.50 -17.15
C LYS A 232 -52.18 34.92 -17.52
N GLY A 233 -52.03 35.30 -18.78
CA GLY A 233 -52.64 36.48 -19.40
C GLY A 233 -53.55 36.08 -20.55
#